data_AF-A0A5B2U2X2-F1
#
_entry.id   AF-A0A5B2U2X2-F1
#
_cell.length_a   1.000
_cell.length_b   1.000
_cell.length_c   1.000
_cell.angle_alpha   90.00
_cell.angle_beta   90.00
_cell.angle_gamma   90.00
#
_symmetry.space_group_name_H-M   'P 1'
#
loop_
_entity.id
_entity.type
_entity.pdbx_description
1 polymer ?
#
loop_
_entity_poly.entity_id
_entity_poly.type
_entity_poly.pdbx_seq_one_letter_code
_entity_poly.pdbx_strand_id
1 'polypeptide(L)'
;AAIAAALEHAGVSADAVDEVIMGCVLPAGLGQAPERQAARAAGIPDAAGATTLNKVCGSGMKAVMLAHDIIKAGSANAVVAGGMESMTNAPH
;
A
#
# COMPACT_ATOMS: atom_id res chain seq x y z
N ALA A 1 9.21 -4.95 4.02
CA ALA A 1 10.36 -4.07 4.31
C ALA A 1 9.98 -2.59 4.25
N ALA A 2 9.64 -2.03 3.09
CA ALA A 2 9.37 -0.59 2.96
C ALA A 2 8.23 -0.08 3.86
N ILE A 3 7.10 -0.80 3.94
CA ILE A 3 5.96 -0.40 4.80
C ILE A 3 6.36 -0.36 6.29
N ALA A 4 7.02 -1.43 6.78
CA ALA A 4 7.46 -1.49 8.17
C ALA A 4 8.43 -0.35 8.54
N ALA A 5 9.41 -0.07 7.67
CA ALA A 5 10.35 1.03 7.87
C ALA A 5 9.67 2.41 7.84
N ALA A 6 8.65 2.59 6.99
CA ALA A 6 7.87 3.83 6.94
C ALA A 6 7.07 4.05 8.23
N LEU A 7 6.44 3.00 8.77
CA LEU A 7 5.73 3.05 10.05
C LEU A 7 6.68 3.37 11.21
N GLU A 8 7.84 2.70 11.26
CA GLU A 8 8.87 2.94 12.27
C GLU A 8 9.37 4.40 12.23
N HIS A 9 9.72 4.91 11.05
CA HIS A 9 10.18 6.30 10.90
C HIS A 9 9.07 7.30 11.27
N ALA A 10 7.81 7.01 10.94
CA ALA A 10 6.68 7.86 11.30
C ALA A 10 6.30 7.77 12.79
N GLY A 11 6.81 6.79 13.55
CA GLY A 11 6.37 6.51 14.92
C GLY A 11 4.92 6.05 15.00
N VAL A 12 4.39 5.45 13.93
CA VAL A 12 3.00 4.99 13.82
C VAL A 12 2.95 3.48 14.06
N SER A 13 2.08 3.05 14.97
CA SER A 13 1.88 1.63 15.22
C SER A 13 1.06 0.98 14.09
N ALA A 14 1.35 -0.28 13.76
CA ALA A 14 0.73 -0.98 12.64
C ALA A 14 -0.79 -1.20 12.83
N ASP A 15 -1.26 -1.27 14.08
CA ASP A 15 -2.67 -1.38 14.45
C ASP A 15 -3.46 -0.07 14.30
N ALA A 16 -2.77 1.07 14.14
CA ALA A 16 -3.41 2.36 13.89
C ALA A 16 -3.74 2.58 12.40
N VAL A 17 -3.30 1.70 11.49
CA VAL A 17 -3.51 1.85 10.05
C VAL A 17 -4.93 1.40 9.69
N ASP A 18 -5.70 2.29 9.07
CA ASP A 18 -7.07 2.01 8.61
C ASP A 18 -7.09 1.41 7.19
N GLU A 19 -6.17 1.85 6.32
CA GLU A 19 -6.12 1.46 4.91
C GLU A 19 -4.68 1.40 4.37
N VAL A 20 -4.42 0.47 3.44
CA VAL A 20 -3.16 0.36 2.72
C VAL A 20 -3.42 0.44 1.21
N ILE A 21 -2.94 1.49 0.56
CA ILE A 21 -3.12 1.70 -0.89
C ILE A 21 -1.77 1.63 -1.58
N MET A 22 -1.56 0.65 -2.46
CA MET A 22 -0.28 0.49 -3.17
C MET A 22 -0.47 0.45 -4.68
N GLY A 23 0.38 1.20 -5.38
CA GLY A 23 0.51 1.10 -6.82
C GLY A 23 1.35 -0.11 -7.25
N CYS A 24 0.87 -0.90 -8.21
CA CYS A 24 1.63 -1.98 -8.86
C CYS A 24 1.13 -2.16 -10.30
N VAL A 25 2.03 -2.08 -11.27
CA VAL A 25 1.69 -2.14 -12.70
C VAL A 25 1.75 -3.57 -13.22
N LEU A 26 2.75 -4.34 -12.80
CA LEU A 26 3.01 -5.70 -13.28
C LEU A 26 2.80 -6.72 -12.14
N PRO A 27 1.55 -7.04 -11.78
CA PRO A 27 1.26 -7.93 -10.64
C PRO A 27 1.47 -9.42 -10.95
N ALA A 28 1.75 -9.77 -12.21
CA ALA A 28 1.91 -11.16 -12.60
C ALA A 28 3.07 -11.81 -11.84
N GLY A 29 2.83 -12.98 -11.25
CA GLY A 29 3.81 -13.67 -10.40
C GLY A 29 3.88 -13.19 -8.95
N LEU A 30 3.16 -12.12 -8.58
CA LEU A 30 3.14 -11.60 -7.19
C LEU A 30 2.00 -12.18 -6.34
N GLY A 31 1.12 -12.99 -6.91
CA GLY A 31 -0.09 -13.50 -6.25
C GLY A 31 -1.23 -12.47 -6.20
N GLN A 32 -2.30 -12.82 -5.49
CA GLN A 32 -3.46 -11.95 -5.32
C GLN A 32 -3.18 -10.85 -4.29
N ALA A 33 -3.71 -9.66 -4.52
CA ALA A 33 -3.61 -8.52 -3.60
C ALA A 33 -2.17 -8.34 -3.05
N PRO A 34 -1.19 -8.00 -3.91
CA PRO A 34 0.21 -7.97 -3.50
C PRO A 34 0.46 -6.90 -2.41
N GLU A 35 -0.34 -5.84 -2.36
CA GLU A 35 -0.37 -4.87 -1.25
C GLU A 35 -0.78 -5.50 0.08
N ARG A 36 -1.77 -6.41 0.09
CA ARG A 36 -2.23 -7.12 1.30
C ARG A 36 -1.11 -8.02 1.82
N GLN A 37 -0.41 -8.70 0.92
CA GLN A 37 0.74 -9.52 1.28
C GLN A 37 1.84 -8.67 1.91
N ALA A 38 2.16 -7.51 1.32
CA ALA A 38 3.13 -6.57 1.87
C ALA A 38 2.71 -5.99 3.24
N ALA A 39 1.42 -5.66 3.41
CA ALA A 39 0.85 -5.16 4.65
C ALA A 39 0.96 -6.19 5.79
N ARG A 40 0.57 -7.44 5.54
CA ARG A 40 0.72 -8.56 6.49
C ARG A 40 2.17 -8.78 6.88
N ALA A 41 3.09 -8.76 5.90
CA ALA A 41 4.52 -8.88 6.15
C ALA A 41 5.09 -7.70 6.96
N ALA A 42 4.39 -6.56 7.03
CA ALA A 42 4.73 -5.42 7.87
C ALA A 42 4.02 -5.40 9.23
N GLY A 43 3.22 -6.43 9.54
CA GLY A 43 2.50 -6.53 10.82
C GLY A 43 1.19 -5.75 10.89
N ILE A 44 0.68 -5.22 9.76
CA ILE A 44 -0.60 -4.52 9.72
C ILE A 44 -1.74 -5.55 9.86
N PRO A 45 -2.68 -5.37 10.80
CA PRO A 45 -3.79 -6.30 11.02
C PRO A 45 -4.72 -6.41 9.82
N ASP A 46 -5.38 -7.57 9.69
CA ASP A 46 -6.26 -7.82 8.55
C ASP A 46 -7.54 -6.96 8.54
N ALA A 47 -7.86 -6.34 9.69
CA ALA A 47 -8.96 -5.39 9.81
C ALA A 47 -8.74 -4.10 9.00
N ALA A 48 -7.49 -3.72 8.74
CA ALA A 48 -7.17 -2.61 7.84
C ALA A 48 -7.60 -2.96 6.40
N GLY A 49 -8.16 -1.99 5.68
CA GLY A 49 -8.39 -2.09 4.24
C GLY A 49 -7.08 -2.28 3.48
N ALA A 50 -7.14 -2.92 2.31
CA ALA A 50 -5.99 -3.00 1.43
C ALA A 50 -6.43 -2.97 -0.04
N THR A 51 -5.82 -2.08 -0.83
CA THR A 51 -6.17 -1.88 -2.24
C THR A 51 -4.93 -1.73 -3.11
N THR A 52 -4.71 -2.67 -4.04
CA THR A 52 -3.77 -2.47 -5.16
C THR A 52 -4.45 -1.68 -6.27
N LEU A 53 -3.74 -0.71 -6.84
CA LEU A 53 -4.19 0.02 -8.02
C LEU A 53 -3.13 0.09 -9.11
N ASN A 54 -3.59 0.29 -10.34
CA ASN A 54 -2.74 0.46 -11.50
C ASN A 54 -3.11 1.75 -12.26
N LYS A 55 -2.17 2.69 -12.29
CA LYS A 55 -2.17 3.89 -13.13
C LYS A 55 -0.82 4.04 -13.85
N VAL A 56 -0.24 2.93 -14.30
CA VAL A 56 1.08 2.88 -14.95
C VAL A 56 2.13 3.60 -14.08
N CYS A 57 2.99 4.44 -14.64
CA CYS A 57 4.01 5.20 -13.91
C CYS A 57 3.44 6.10 -12.81
N GLY A 58 2.16 6.47 -12.89
CA GLY A 58 1.48 7.29 -11.89
C GLY A 58 0.89 6.50 -10.71
N SER A 59 1.05 5.18 -10.64
CA SER A 59 0.37 4.34 -9.63
C SER A 59 0.70 4.74 -8.19
N GLY A 60 1.99 4.94 -7.87
CA GLY A 60 2.38 5.34 -6.51
C GLY A 60 1.80 6.69 -6.10
N MET A 61 1.82 7.68 -7.01
CA MET A 61 1.24 8.99 -6.72
C MET A 61 -0.29 8.94 -6.65
N LYS A 62 -0.93 8.11 -7.48
CA LYS A 62 -2.39 7.91 -7.41
C LYS A 62 -2.80 7.29 -6.07
N ALA A 63 -2.00 6.38 -5.50
CA ALA A 63 -2.24 5.86 -4.16
C ALA A 63 -2.21 6.96 -3.09
N VAL A 64 -1.21 7.85 -3.15
CA VAL A 64 -1.12 9.01 -2.23
C VAL A 64 -2.31 9.96 -2.38
N MET A 65 -2.75 10.23 -3.61
CA MET A 65 -3.94 11.06 -3.86
C MET A 65 -5.21 10.45 -3.23
N LEU A 66 -5.43 9.14 -3.40
CA LEU A 66 -6.58 8.47 -2.80
C LEU A 66 -6.49 8.45 -1.27
N ALA A 67 -5.31 8.21 -0.69
CA ALA A 67 -5.08 8.28 0.74
C ALA A 67 -5.42 9.67 1.31
N HIS A 68 -4.94 10.73 0.65
CA HIS A 68 -5.32 12.10 0.99
C HIS A 68 -6.83 12.30 0.96
N ASP A 69 -7.51 11.84 -0.09
CA ASP A 69 -8.94 12.07 -0.27
C ASP A 69 -9.77 11.38 0.81
N ILE A 70 -9.43 10.14 1.19
CA ILE A 70 -10.16 9.41 2.25
C ILE A 70 -9.86 9.95 3.66
N ILE A 71 -8.64 10.45 3.90
CA ILE A 71 -8.31 11.14 5.14
C ILE A 71 -9.09 12.45 5.23
N LYS A 72 -9.10 13.24 4.15
CA LYS A 72 -9.85 14.51 4.09
C LYS A 72 -11.35 14.30 4.22
N ALA A 73 -11.88 13.19 3.71
CA ALA A 73 -13.29 12.82 3.84
C ALA A 73 -13.67 12.33 5.25
N GLY A 74 -12.68 12.03 6.12
CA GLY A 74 -12.91 11.45 7.43
C GLY A 74 -13.21 9.95 7.42
N SER A 75 -13.01 9.27 6.30
CA SER A 75 -13.21 7.82 6.17
C SER A 75 -12.04 7.00 6.74
N ALA A 76 -10.87 7.61 6.88
CA ALA A 76 -9.67 7.03 7.49
C ALA A 76 -8.90 8.10 8.26
N ASN A 77 -8.16 7.71 9.29
CA ASN A 77 -7.28 8.59 10.07
C ASN A 77 -5.81 8.37 9.73
N ALA A 78 -5.40 7.12 9.47
CA ALA A 78 -4.04 6.79 9.07
C ALA A 78 -4.04 5.78 7.92
N VAL A 79 -3.27 6.11 6.87
CA VAL A 79 -3.24 5.35 5.62
C VAL A 79 -1.78 5.15 5.20
N VAL A 80 -1.41 3.91 4.86
CA VAL A 80 -0.15 3.64 4.20
C VAL A 80 -0.36 3.76 2.69
N ALA A 81 0.39 4.63 2.03
CA ALA A 81 0.30 4.81 0.59
C ALA A 81 1.68 4.76 -0.09
N GLY A 82 1.76 4.13 -1.26
CA GLY A 82 3.02 4.04 -1.99
C GLY A 82 2.93 3.24 -3.28
N GLY A 83 4.06 2.72 -3.74
CA GLY A 83 4.14 1.84 -4.90
C GLY A 83 5.20 0.78 -4.73
N MET A 84 5.02 -0.33 -5.44
CA MET A 84 5.99 -1.42 -5.51
C MET A 84 5.95 -2.06 -6.90
N GLU A 85 7.11 -2.51 -7.36
CA GLU A 85 7.26 -3.14 -8.67
C GLU A 85 8.48 -4.06 -8.65
N SER A 86 8.44 -5.16 -9.40
CA SER A 86 9.62 -5.99 -9.66
C SER A 86 9.76 -6.23 -11.16
N MET A 87 10.50 -5.35 -11.83
CA MET A 87 10.78 -5.49 -13.26
C MET A 87 11.57 -6.76 -13.58
N THR A 88 12.40 -7.22 -12.64
CA THR A 88 13.20 -8.44 -12.79
C THR A 88 12.36 -9.71 -12.81
N ASN A 89 11.28 -9.74 -12.03
CA ASN A 89 10.42 -10.92 -11.91
C ASN A 89 9.14 -10.81 -12.75
N ALA A 90 8.92 -9.68 -13.41
CA ALA A 90 7.78 -9.51 -14.30
C ALA A 90 7.91 -10.45 -15.51
N PRO A 91 6.88 -11.24 -15.84
CA PRO A 91 6.91 -12.08 -17.03
C PRO A 91 6.97 -11.23 -18.31
N HIS A 92 7.69 -11.76 -19.31
CA HIS A 92 7.83 -11.16 -20.64
C HIS A 92 6.60 -11.39 -21.53
#